data_AF-A0A8B8BWS0-F1
#
_entry.id   AF-A0A8B8BWS0-F1
#
_cell.length_a   1.000
_cell.length_b   1.000
_cell.length_c   1.000
_cell.angle_alpha   90.00
_cell.angle_beta   90.00
_cell.angle_gamma   90.00
#
_symmetry.space_group_name_H-M   'P 1'
#
loop_
_entity.id
_entity.type
_entity.pdbx_description
1 polymer ?
#
loop_
_entity_poly.entity_id
_entity_poly.type
_entity_poly.pdbx_seq_one_letter_code
_entity_poly.pdbx_strand_id
1 'polypeptide(L)'
;MPYVKKSTKEKLKRLQDIRRKRSNAKNDHNYVNLCDCDWVDVGAEEEVRTGSWQEGQCSHVNSVPAGSRHKTEKGVIAWDINTKLAAGMLNGGLGECQVNNLLSALNIPSISASSLKAREREVGEQIQEMAKDSCGKHLQEEADMSNGELSVSFDGGWQKRGTGRSYNSLSGHASLIGEKSGKCVGFGIKSSHCKICSVAGSHNVTPKEHACTKNWKGSAKAMEPALACEMIQDVISQGHKVSTLIMDSDSTTLSRVKASVDSTICKRSDSNHIKKSFISALFQRCTIHKQLKNHKLRNHVERCFMFCLHQN
;
A
#
# COMPACT_ATOMS: atom_id res chain seq x y z
N MET A 1 -56.78 -4.12 9.56
CA MET A 1 -55.70 -3.61 8.69
C MET A 1 -54.87 -4.78 8.16
N PRO A 2 -54.97 -5.18 6.88
CA PRO A 2 -54.08 -6.19 6.32
C PRO A 2 -52.88 -5.53 5.63
N TYR A 3 -51.67 -5.92 6.06
CA TYR A 3 -50.41 -5.54 5.43
C TYR A 3 -50.20 -6.39 4.17
N VAL A 4 -50.35 -5.80 2.99
CA VAL A 4 -50.12 -6.49 1.70
C VAL A 4 -48.61 -6.62 1.48
N LYS A 5 -48.10 -7.85 1.51
CA LYS A 5 -46.75 -8.21 1.04
C LYS A 5 -46.66 -7.92 -0.47
N LYS A 6 -46.17 -6.74 -0.86
CA LYS A 6 -45.75 -6.50 -2.26
C LYS A 6 -44.61 -7.47 -2.58
N SER A 7 -44.93 -8.44 -3.43
CA SER A 7 -44.12 -9.59 -3.80
C SER A 7 -42.75 -9.18 -4.32
N THR A 8 -41.71 -9.79 -3.78
CA THR A 8 -40.29 -9.66 -4.16
C THR A 8 -40.06 -9.78 -5.67
N LYS A 9 -40.96 -10.47 -6.40
CA LYS A 9 -40.93 -10.56 -7.87
C LYS A 9 -41.08 -9.21 -8.58
N GLU A 10 -41.85 -8.29 -8.02
CA GLU A 10 -42.14 -6.98 -8.64
C GLU A 10 -40.95 -6.02 -8.50
N LYS A 11 -40.23 -6.12 -7.37
CA LYS A 11 -38.93 -5.44 -7.16
C LYS A 11 -37.85 -5.99 -8.09
N LEU A 12 -37.81 -7.31 -8.30
CA LEU A 12 -36.85 -7.94 -9.21
C LEU A 12 -37.10 -7.57 -10.68
N LYS A 13 -38.38 -7.48 -11.08
CA LYS A 13 -38.77 -7.10 -12.44
C LYS A 13 -38.42 -5.64 -12.76
N ARG A 14 -38.63 -4.73 -11.80
CA ARG A 14 -38.16 -3.32 -11.89
C ARG A 14 -36.64 -3.21 -12.05
N LEU A 15 -35.87 -4.01 -11.30
CA LEU A 15 -34.40 -4.02 -11.41
C LEU A 15 -33.93 -4.55 -12.77
N GLN A 16 -34.62 -5.53 -13.34
CA GLN A 16 -34.32 -6.06 -14.67
C GLN A 16 -34.67 -5.07 -15.79
N ASP A 17 -35.77 -4.32 -15.67
CA ASP A 17 -36.18 -3.30 -16.64
C ASP A 17 -35.25 -2.06 -16.63
N ILE A 18 -34.73 -1.66 -15.46
CA ILE A 18 -33.69 -0.62 -15.34
C ILE A 18 -32.40 -1.06 -16.04
N ARG A 19 -32.03 -2.34 -15.92
CA ARG A 19 -30.84 -2.91 -16.57
C ARG A 19 -30.97 -2.94 -18.10
N ARG A 20 -32.18 -3.16 -18.63
CA ARG A 20 -32.48 -3.17 -20.07
C ARG A 20 -32.52 -1.76 -20.68
N LYS A 21 -32.92 -0.74 -19.91
CA LYS A 21 -32.84 0.67 -20.37
C LYS A 21 -31.39 1.19 -20.45
N ARG A 22 -30.48 0.67 -19.62
CA ARG A 22 -29.06 1.06 -19.61
C ARG A 22 -28.21 0.49 -20.74
N SER A 23 -28.59 -0.63 -21.39
CA SER A 23 -27.84 -1.15 -22.54
C SER A 23 -27.89 -0.24 -23.78
N ASN A 24 -28.79 0.75 -23.80
CA ASN A 24 -28.95 1.69 -24.91
C ASN A 24 -28.28 3.05 -24.68
N ALA A 25 -27.73 3.32 -23.49
CA ALA A 25 -27.06 4.59 -23.20
C ALA A 25 -25.56 4.46 -23.48
N LYS A 26 -25.17 4.75 -24.73
CA LYS A 26 -23.80 5.17 -25.04
C LYS A 26 -23.71 6.67 -24.69
N ASN A 27 -22.96 7.02 -23.66
CA ASN A 27 -22.09 8.22 -23.58
C ASN A 27 -21.75 8.61 -22.12
N ASP A 28 -20.64 9.32 -22.03
CA ASP A 28 -19.77 9.64 -20.90
C ASP A 28 -20.41 10.49 -19.78
N HIS A 29 -20.65 9.96 -18.57
CA HIS A 29 -20.92 10.83 -17.41
C HIS A 29 -20.34 10.28 -16.09
N ASN A 30 -19.49 11.07 -15.42
CA ASN A 30 -18.95 10.85 -14.07
C ASN A 30 -19.61 11.82 -13.08
N TYR A 31 -20.44 11.34 -12.13
CA TYR A 31 -20.97 12.15 -11.03
C TYR A 31 -21.12 11.34 -9.74
N VAL A 32 -20.83 11.96 -8.59
CA VAL A 32 -21.20 11.50 -7.24
C VAL A 32 -21.87 12.66 -6.52
N ASN A 33 -23.10 12.44 -6.03
CA ASN A 33 -23.77 13.35 -5.12
C ASN A 33 -24.00 12.61 -3.80
N LEU A 34 -23.51 13.19 -2.70
CA LEU A 34 -23.62 12.67 -1.33
C LEU A 34 -24.28 13.77 -0.48
N CYS A 35 -25.60 13.88 -0.55
CA CYS A 35 -26.44 14.53 0.46
C CYS A 35 -27.84 13.92 0.40
N ASP A 36 -28.33 13.41 1.53
CA ASP A 36 -29.74 13.09 1.75
C ASP A 36 -30.53 14.39 1.95
N CYS A 37 -30.69 15.14 0.87
CA CYS A 37 -31.57 16.28 0.84
C CYS A 37 -32.40 16.23 -0.45
N ASP A 38 -33.73 16.20 -0.31
CA ASP A 38 -34.70 16.12 -1.41
C ASP A 38 -34.46 17.25 -2.42
N TRP A 39 -33.77 16.94 -3.52
CA TRP A 39 -33.64 17.80 -4.68
C TRP A 39 -34.00 17.01 -5.94
N VAL A 40 -34.82 17.64 -6.77
CA VAL A 40 -35.33 17.10 -8.03
C VAL A 40 -34.16 16.85 -8.99
N ASP A 41 -34.10 15.61 -9.49
CA ASP A 41 -33.23 15.13 -10.56
C ASP A 41 -33.15 16.11 -11.74
N VAL A 42 -31.94 16.55 -12.12
CA VAL A 42 -31.67 17.04 -13.47
C VAL A 42 -30.30 16.55 -13.92
N GLY A 43 -30.27 15.97 -15.11
CA GLY A 43 -29.16 15.21 -15.67
C GLY A 43 -27.84 15.99 -15.70
N ALA A 44 -26.79 15.27 -15.33
CA ALA A 44 -25.45 15.46 -15.82
C ALA A 44 -25.44 15.66 -17.36
N GLU A 45 -25.15 16.88 -17.81
CA GLU A 45 -25.12 17.38 -19.20
C GLU A 45 -26.38 18.05 -19.80
N GLU A 46 -27.19 18.77 -19.01
CA GLU A 46 -27.86 19.97 -19.54
C GLU A 46 -27.69 21.18 -18.61
N GLU A 47 -27.49 22.36 -19.22
CA GLU A 47 -27.42 23.68 -18.58
C GLU A 47 -28.50 23.88 -17.49
N VAL A 48 -28.10 24.22 -16.27
CA VAL A 48 -29.04 24.78 -15.29
C VAL A 48 -29.06 26.31 -15.47
N ARG A 49 -30.09 26.78 -16.19
CA ARG A 49 -30.47 28.21 -16.30
C ARG A 49 -31.04 28.71 -14.97
N THR A 50 -30.34 29.57 -14.25
CA THR A 50 -30.94 30.50 -13.28
C THR A 50 -30.43 31.95 -13.42
N GLY A 51 -31.25 32.83 -14.02
CA GLY A 51 -31.08 34.30 -14.09
C GLY A 51 -32.25 35.13 -13.57
N SER A 52 -31.94 36.33 -13.09
CA SER A 52 -32.84 37.30 -12.47
C SER A 52 -34.25 37.41 -13.10
N TRP A 53 -35.24 37.45 -12.21
CA TRP A 53 -36.67 37.50 -12.49
C TRP A 53 -37.10 38.82 -13.15
N GLN A 54 -37.37 38.78 -14.46
CA GLN A 54 -38.36 39.63 -15.12
C GLN A 54 -39.16 38.73 -16.07
N GLU A 55 -40.48 38.77 -15.94
CA GLU A 55 -41.46 38.00 -16.73
C GLU A 55 -41.07 36.54 -17.02
N GLY A 56 -41.07 35.72 -15.97
CA GLY A 56 -41.32 34.28 -16.06
C GLY A 56 -40.26 33.39 -16.70
N GLN A 57 -39.14 33.91 -17.22
CA GLN A 57 -38.05 33.08 -17.73
C GLN A 57 -36.65 33.55 -17.30
N CYS A 58 -36.03 32.69 -16.50
CA CYS A 58 -34.68 32.75 -15.94
C CYS A 58 -33.65 32.47 -17.07
N SER A 59 -33.03 33.48 -17.71
CA SER A 59 -32.14 33.24 -18.87
C SER A 59 -30.63 33.17 -18.59
N HIS A 60 -30.19 33.34 -17.35
CA HIS A 60 -28.76 33.27 -17.00
C HIS A 60 -28.38 31.84 -16.65
N VAL A 61 -27.38 31.24 -17.29
CA VAL A 61 -26.85 29.91 -16.91
C VAL A 61 -25.70 30.15 -15.97
N ASN A 62 -25.86 29.76 -14.71
CA ASN A 62 -24.75 29.81 -13.76
C ASN A 62 -24.13 28.42 -13.68
N SER A 63 -22.96 28.26 -14.29
CA SER A 63 -22.22 27.01 -14.21
C SER A 63 -21.60 26.90 -12.82
N VAL A 64 -22.29 26.21 -11.92
CA VAL A 64 -21.74 25.87 -10.61
C VAL A 64 -20.99 24.56 -10.75
N PRO A 65 -19.64 24.55 -10.76
CA PRO A 65 -18.90 23.31 -10.77
C PRO A 65 -19.22 22.54 -9.48
N ALA A 66 -19.72 21.32 -9.61
CA ALA A 66 -20.07 20.44 -8.49
C ALA A 66 -18.87 20.00 -7.62
N GLY A 67 -17.67 20.50 -7.90
CA GLY A 67 -16.44 20.20 -7.18
C GLY A 67 -15.27 21.05 -7.64
N SER A 68 -14.26 21.14 -6.78
CA SER A 68 -12.99 21.77 -7.13
C SER A 68 -12.25 20.95 -8.19
N ARG A 69 -11.41 21.64 -8.98
CA ARG A 69 -10.61 21.07 -10.06
C ARG A 69 -9.16 21.51 -9.89
N HIS A 70 -8.23 20.64 -10.24
CA HIS A 70 -6.81 20.95 -10.29
C HIS A 70 -6.23 20.65 -11.67
N LYS A 71 -5.09 21.27 -11.97
CA LYS A 71 -4.28 20.91 -13.11
C LYS A 71 -3.39 19.73 -12.72
N THR A 72 -3.46 18.67 -13.50
CA THR A 72 -2.53 17.55 -13.39
C THR A 72 -1.16 17.93 -13.91
N GLU A 73 -0.13 17.15 -13.59
CA GLU A 73 1.24 17.35 -14.11
C GLU A 73 1.31 17.38 -15.64
N LYS A 74 0.36 16.70 -16.30
CA LYS A 74 0.23 16.67 -17.77
C LYS A 74 -0.55 17.87 -18.34
N GLY A 75 -0.89 18.84 -17.50
CA GLY A 75 -1.66 20.03 -17.87
C GLY A 75 -3.16 19.80 -18.07
N VAL A 76 -3.64 18.55 -17.92
CA VAL A 76 -5.07 18.22 -18.05
C VAL A 76 -5.81 18.66 -16.79
N ILE A 77 -7.02 19.20 -16.93
CA ILE A 77 -7.88 19.55 -15.79
C ILE A 77 -8.56 18.29 -15.27
N ALA A 78 -8.38 17.97 -13.99
CA ALA A 78 -9.01 16.84 -13.33
C ALA A 78 -9.89 17.30 -12.16
N TRP A 79 -10.93 16.52 -11.89
CA TRP A 79 -11.82 16.73 -10.75
C TRP A 79 -11.19 16.18 -9.46
N ASP A 80 -11.19 16.98 -8.41
CA ASP A 80 -10.58 16.62 -7.13
C ASP A 80 -11.22 15.38 -6.50
N ILE A 81 -12.51 15.15 -6.76
CA ILE A 81 -13.22 13.98 -6.26
C ILE A 81 -12.61 12.66 -6.76
N ASN A 82 -12.09 12.63 -7.99
CA ASN A 82 -11.47 11.44 -8.55
C ASN A 82 -10.09 11.18 -7.92
N THR A 83 -9.34 12.25 -7.63
CA THR A 83 -8.06 12.16 -6.91
C THR A 83 -8.29 11.75 -5.45
N LYS A 84 -9.32 12.29 -4.78
CA LYS A 84 -9.73 11.87 -3.42
C LYS A 84 -10.19 10.41 -3.39
N LEU A 85 -10.93 9.95 -4.41
CA LEU A 85 -11.31 8.55 -4.55
C LEU A 85 -10.08 7.65 -4.64
N ALA A 86 -9.07 8.04 -5.44
CA ALA A 86 -7.81 7.29 -5.54
C ALA A 86 -7.03 7.29 -4.21
N ALA A 87 -6.99 8.39 -3.48
CA ALA A 87 -6.40 8.45 -2.14
C ALA A 87 -7.12 7.53 -1.15
N GLY A 88 -8.46 7.55 -1.14
CA GLY A 88 -9.28 6.66 -0.33
C GLY A 88 -9.11 5.18 -0.71
N MET A 89 -8.97 4.90 -2.00
CA MET A 89 -8.67 3.56 -2.52
C MET A 89 -7.33 3.05 -2.00
N LEU A 90 -6.26 3.86 -2.07
CA LEU A 90 -4.93 3.49 -1.58
C LEU A 90 -4.93 3.29 -0.06
N ASN A 91 -5.52 4.22 0.69
CA ASN A 91 -5.60 4.14 2.15
C ASN A 91 -6.44 2.93 2.62
N GLY A 92 -7.52 2.62 1.90
CA GLY A 92 -8.38 1.46 2.19
C GLY A 92 -7.84 0.13 1.68
N GLY A 93 -6.71 0.11 0.99
CA GLY A 93 -6.18 -1.10 0.36
C GLY A 93 -7.13 -1.71 -0.68
N LEU A 94 -7.91 -0.87 -1.36
CA LEU A 94 -8.91 -1.30 -2.34
C LEU A 94 -8.30 -1.38 -3.74
N GLY A 95 -8.72 -2.38 -4.51
CA GLY A 95 -8.47 -2.45 -5.94
C GLY A 95 -9.58 -1.80 -6.77
N GLU A 96 -9.30 -1.56 -8.04
CA GLU A 96 -10.26 -1.00 -9.02
C GLU A 96 -11.62 -1.71 -8.98
N CYS A 97 -11.64 -3.04 -8.99
CA CYS A 97 -12.89 -3.80 -8.96
C CYS A 97 -13.71 -3.54 -7.69
N GLN A 98 -13.04 -3.41 -6.54
CA GLN A 98 -13.72 -3.16 -5.27
C GLN A 98 -14.30 -1.74 -5.25
N VAL A 99 -13.56 -0.76 -5.75
CA VAL A 99 -14.05 0.61 -5.91
C VAL A 99 -15.25 0.64 -6.85
N ASN A 100 -15.17 0.04 -8.03
CA ASN A 100 -16.27 0.03 -8.98
C ASN A 100 -17.51 -0.74 -8.49
N ASN A 101 -17.32 -1.80 -7.69
CA ASN A 101 -18.43 -2.47 -7.02
C ASN A 101 -19.12 -1.56 -5.99
N LEU A 102 -18.33 -0.80 -5.21
CA LEU A 102 -18.85 0.17 -4.25
C LEU A 102 -19.63 1.28 -4.96
N LEU A 103 -19.06 1.88 -6.01
CA LEU A 103 -19.72 2.90 -6.81
C LEU A 103 -21.03 2.36 -7.40
N SER A 104 -21.01 1.14 -7.95
CA SER A 104 -22.20 0.49 -8.52
C SER A 104 -23.30 0.27 -7.47
N ALA A 105 -22.93 -0.11 -6.24
CA ALA A 105 -23.89 -0.28 -5.14
C ALA A 105 -24.55 1.04 -4.73
N LEU A 106 -23.83 2.16 -4.87
CA LEU A 106 -24.32 3.52 -4.63
C LEU A 106 -25.03 4.12 -5.85
N ASN A 107 -25.23 3.35 -6.94
CA ASN A 107 -25.73 3.83 -8.23
C ASN A 107 -24.88 4.94 -8.89
N ILE A 108 -23.60 5.02 -8.52
CA ILE A 108 -22.61 5.91 -9.13
C ILE A 108 -21.99 5.22 -10.35
N PRO A 109 -21.79 5.92 -11.48
CA PRO A 109 -21.07 5.39 -12.63
C PRO A 109 -19.66 4.88 -12.29
N SER A 110 -19.27 3.74 -12.88
CA SER A 110 -17.93 3.19 -12.69
C SER A 110 -16.86 4.09 -13.31
N ILE A 111 -15.72 4.19 -12.65
CA ILE A 111 -14.55 4.88 -13.20
C ILE A 111 -13.72 3.91 -14.06
N SER A 112 -13.19 4.40 -15.17
CA SER A 112 -12.34 3.60 -16.05
C SER A 112 -10.98 3.31 -15.40
N ALA A 113 -10.46 2.10 -15.63
CA ALA A 113 -9.17 1.64 -15.14
C ALA A 113 -8.03 2.63 -15.43
N SER A 114 -8.01 3.19 -16.64
CA SER A 114 -7.00 4.14 -17.09
C SER A 114 -7.04 5.45 -16.30
N SER A 115 -8.23 6.00 -16.08
CA SER A 115 -8.41 7.23 -15.31
C SER A 115 -8.06 7.02 -13.85
N LEU A 116 -8.57 5.94 -13.24
CA LEU A 116 -8.27 5.62 -11.85
C LEU A 116 -6.77 5.39 -11.64
N LYS A 117 -6.09 4.66 -12.54
CA LYS A 117 -4.63 4.47 -12.48
C LYS A 117 -3.86 5.77 -12.65
N ALA A 118 -4.35 6.70 -13.47
CA ALA A 118 -3.72 8.01 -13.61
C ALA A 118 -3.83 8.84 -12.31
N ARG A 119 -4.96 8.76 -11.61
CA ARG A 119 -5.15 9.41 -10.30
C ARG A 119 -4.34 8.71 -9.19
N GLU A 120 -4.29 7.38 -9.20
CA GLU A 120 -3.49 6.58 -8.27
C GLU A 120 -2.00 6.95 -8.32
N ARG A 121 -1.45 7.16 -9.51
CA ARG A 121 -0.03 7.55 -9.66
C ARG A 121 0.25 8.94 -9.13
N GLU A 122 -0.60 9.90 -9.47
CA GLU A 122 -0.51 11.29 -8.99
C GLU A 122 -0.54 11.35 -7.46
N VAL A 123 -1.48 10.63 -6.83
CA VAL A 123 -1.54 10.55 -5.36
C VAL A 123 -0.35 9.77 -4.80
N GLY A 124 0.07 8.71 -5.48
CA GLY A 124 1.15 7.83 -5.03
C GLY A 124 2.49 8.55 -4.88
N GLU A 125 2.82 9.48 -5.77
CA GLU A 125 4.03 10.29 -5.69
C GLU A 125 4.02 11.18 -4.44
N GLN A 126 2.89 11.85 -4.17
CA GLN A 126 2.71 12.69 -2.98
C GLN A 126 2.76 11.88 -1.67
N ILE A 127 2.16 10.68 -1.66
CA ILE A 127 2.24 9.77 -0.50
C ILE A 127 3.68 9.34 -0.28
N GLN A 128 4.43 9.05 -1.33
CA GLN A 128 5.83 8.62 -1.21
C GLN A 128 6.72 9.74 -0.66
N GLU A 129 6.51 10.98 -1.11
CA GLU A 129 7.22 12.16 -0.56
C GLU A 129 6.90 12.36 0.92
N MET A 130 5.62 12.36 1.28
CA MET A 130 5.19 12.44 2.69
C MET A 130 5.78 11.32 3.54
N ALA A 131 5.86 10.10 3.01
CA ALA A 131 6.45 8.97 3.71
C ALA A 131 7.95 9.16 3.95
N LYS A 132 8.70 9.71 2.97
CA LYS A 132 10.13 10.02 3.11
C LYS A 132 10.36 11.10 4.17
N ASP A 133 9.57 12.17 4.15
CA ASP A 133 9.66 13.24 5.14
C ASP A 133 9.37 12.73 6.56
N SER A 134 8.38 11.86 6.69
CA SER A 134 8.03 11.20 7.95
C SER A 134 9.19 10.33 8.45
N CYS A 135 9.80 9.52 7.57
CA CYS A 135 10.97 8.72 7.90
C CYS A 135 12.17 9.58 8.35
N GLY A 136 12.43 10.71 7.67
CA GLY A 136 13.51 11.63 8.07
C GLY A 136 13.30 12.20 9.47
N LYS A 137 12.07 12.60 9.81
CA LYS A 137 11.72 13.06 11.17
C LYS A 137 11.90 11.95 12.21
N HIS A 138 11.42 10.74 11.92
CA HIS A 138 11.57 9.60 12.82
C HIS A 138 13.03 9.19 13.00
N LEU A 139 13.85 9.32 11.96
CA LEU A 139 15.29 9.03 12.04
C LEU A 139 15.98 10.00 13.00
N GLN A 140 15.65 11.29 12.92
CA GLN A 140 16.18 12.29 13.85
C GLN A 140 15.74 12.00 15.29
N GLU A 141 14.46 11.70 15.51
CA GLU A 141 13.93 11.32 16.83
C GLU A 141 14.66 10.09 17.39
N GLU A 142 14.90 9.06 16.57
CA GLU A 142 15.66 7.87 16.97
C GLU A 142 17.11 8.23 17.36
N ALA A 143 17.76 9.10 16.58
CA ALA A 143 19.13 9.54 16.84
C ALA A 143 19.26 10.29 18.16
N ASP A 144 18.30 11.18 18.45
CA ASP A 144 18.24 11.95 19.70
C ASP A 144 18.06 11.02 20.91
N MET A 145 17.28 9.94 20.77
CA MET A 145 17.11 8.92 21.82
C MET A 145 18.31 7.97 21.94
N SER A 146 19.12 7.84 20.89
CA SER A 146 20.16 6.82 20.77
C SER A 146 21.58 7.29 21.12
N ASN A 147 21.76 8.54 21.56
CA ASN A 147 23.07 9.12 21.88
C ASN A 147 24.11 8.89 20.75
N GLY A 148 23.68 8.89 19.49
CA GLY A 148 24.55 8.80 18.31
C GLY A 148 24.82 7.38 17.75
N GLU A 149 24.44 6.30 18.43
CA GLU A 149 24.54 4.94 17.88
C GLU A 149 23.17 4.28 17.72
N LEU A 150 22.69 4.20 16.49
CA LEU A 150 21.37 3.68 16.17
C LEU A 150 21.32 2.15 16.22
N SER A 151 20.30 1.65 16.90
CA SER A 151 19.82 0.28 16.74
C SER A 151 18.59 0.28 15.83
N VAL A 152 18.61 -0.50 14.76
CA VAL A 152 17.51 -0.55 13.81
C VAL A 152 17.10 -1.98 13.50
N SER A 153 15.80 -2.21 13.41
CA SER A 153 15.21 -3.47 12.96
C SER A 153 14.92 -3.42 11.47
N PHE A 154 15.29 -4.48 10.76
CA PHE A 154 15.10 -4.60 9.33
C PHE A 154 14.26 -5.84 9.00
N ASP A 155 13.22 -5.66 8.17
CA ASP A 155 12.42 -6.75 7.64
C ASP A 155 12.07 -6.54 6.16
N GLY A 156 12.05 -7.65 5.41
CA GLY A 156 11.86 -7.69 3.97
C GLY A 156 10.65 -8.55 3.58
N GLY A 157 9.80 -8.01 2.72
CA GLY A 157 8.61 -8.68 2.21
C GLY A 157 8.60 -8.80 0.69
N TRP A 158 8.02 -9.89 0.18
CA TRP A 158 7.78 -10.07 -1.26
C TRP A 158 6.29 -10.14 -1.56
N GLN A 159 5.89 -9.53 -2.68
CA GLN A 159 4.48 -9.46 -3.10
C GLN A 159 3.91 -10.82 -3.49
N LYS A 160 4.73 -11.70 -4.06
CA LYS A 160 4.32 -13.07 -4.34
C LYS A 160 4.56 -13.92 -3.10
N ARG A 161 3.47 -14.39 -2.48
CA ARG A 161 3.54 -15.39 -1.41
C ARG A 161 4.16 -16.68 -1.98
N GLY A 162 5.40 -16.96 -1.60
CA GLY A 162 6.09 -18.22 -1.94
C GLY A 162 5.90 -19.26 -0.85
N THR A 163 5.75 -20.53 -1.22
CA THR A 163 5.74 -21.69 -0.29
C THR A 163 7.15 -22.09 0.15
N GLY A 164 8.07 -21.12 0.30
CA GLY A 164 9.49 -21.34 0.65
C GLY A 164 10.37 -21.93 -0.46
N ARG A 165 9.79 -22.27 -1.63
CA ARG A 165 10.51 -22.91 -2.76
C ARG A 165 10.58 -22.07 -4.03
N SER A 166 9.80 -21.01 -4.14
CA SER A 166 9.71 -20.16 -5.33
C SER A 166 10.22 -18.75 -5.05
N TYR A 167 11.47 -18.49 -5.43
CA TYR A 167 12.14 -17.19 -5.29
C TYR A 167 12.05 -16.38 -6.59
N ASN A 168 10.83 -16.24 -7.13
CA ASN A 168 10.57 -15.59 -8.41
C ASN A 168 9.62 -14.39 -8.30
N SER A 169 9.63 -13.74 -7.14
CA SER A 169 8.91 -12.49 -6.94
C SER A 169 9.48 -11.40 -7.84
N LEU A 170 8.58 -10.69 -8.53
CA LEU A 170 8.94 -9.57 -9.41
C LEU A 170 9.24 -8.29 -8.63
N SER A 171 8.77 -8.20 -7.40
CA SER A 171 9.06 -7.08 -6.51
C SER A 171 9.23 -7.53 -5.06
N GLY A 172 10.03 -6.77 -4.34
CA GLY A 172 10.25 -6.86 -2.90
C GLY A 172 10.20 -5.45 -2.30
N HIS A 173 9.83 -5.39 -1.03
CA HIS A 173 9.83 -4.17 -0.23
C HIS A 173 10.52 -4.47 1.10
N ALA A 174 11.11 -3.47 1.72
CA ALA A 174 11.71 -3.61 3.04
C ALA A 174 11.46 -2.34 3.85
N SER A 175 11.46 -2.50 5.17
CA SER A 175 11.30 -1.41 6.13
C SER A 175 12.40 -1.46 7.18
N LEU A 176 12.84 -0.29 7.62
CA LEU A 176 13.76 -0.05 8.71
C LEU A 176 13.00 0.62 9.84
N ILE A 177 13.06 0.05 11.03
CA ILE A 177 12.33 0.51 12.20
C ILE A 177 13.34 0.83 13.30
N GLY A 178 13.26 2.02 13.92
CA GLY A 178 14.09 2.37 15.06
C GLY A 178 13.74 1.53 16.28
N GLU A 179 14.75 0.99 16.99
CA GLU A 179 14.53 0.16 18.18
C GLU A 179 13.90 0.97 19.32
N LYS A 180 14.34 2.23 19.52
CA LYS A 180 13.88 3.05 20.66
C LYS A 180 12.57 3.76 20.37
N SER A 181 12.41 4.32 19.18
CA SER A 181 11.19 5.01 18.74
C SER A 181 10.06 4.05 18.39
N GLY A 182 10.39 2.85 17.91
CA GLY A 182 9.43 1.93 17.32
C GLY A 182 8.80 2.45 16.02
N LYS A 183 9.39 3.48 15.40
CA LYS A 183 8.86 4.14 14.20
C LYS A 183 9.64 3.73 12.95
N CYS A 184 8.98 3.82 11.79
CA CYS A 184 9.63 3.58 10.50
C CYS A 184 10.59 4.72 10.17
N VAL A 185 11.89 4.42 10.14
CA VAL A 185 12.98 5.36 9.86
C VAL A 185 13.47 5.27 8.40
N GLY A 186 13.04 4.24 7.67
CA GLY A 186 13.34 4.10 6.25
C GLY A 186 12.54 2.98 5.60
N PHE A 187 12.31 3.07 4.30
CA PHE A 187 11.68 2.02 3.52
C PHE A 187 12.27 2.00 2.12
N GLY A 188 12.18 0.84 1.47
CA GLY A 188 12.68 0.69 0.11
C GLY A 188 11.89 -0.33 -0.68
N ILE A 189 11.89 -0.16 -2.01
CA ILE A 189 11.19 -1.04 -2.95
C ILE A 189 12.14 -1.41 -4.08
N LYS A 190 12.23 -2.71 -4.37
CA LYS A 190 12.89 -3.24 -5.56
C LYS A 190 11.88 -3.90 -6.48
N SER A 191 11.96 -3.61 -7.77
CA SER A 191 11.19 -4.28 -8.81
C SER A 191 12.07 -4.66 -9.99
N SER A 192 11.97 -5.92 -10.41
CA SER A 192 12.59 -6.42 -11.64
C SER A 192 11.67 -6.32 -12.85
N HIS A 193 10.42 -5.91 -12.65
CA HIS A 193 9.41 -5.88 -13.70
C HIS A 193 8.78 -4.49 -13.85
N CYS A 194 8.66 -4.06 -15.11
CA CYS A 194 7.81 -2.96 -15.52
C CYS A 194 7.02 -3.42 -16.75
N LYS A 195 5.69 -3.25 -16.73
CA LYS A 195 4.82 -3.69 -17.83
C LYS A 195 5.17 -3.00 -19.14
N ILE A 196 5.45 -1.70 -19.11
CA ILE A 196 5.78 -0.90 -20.31
C ILE A 196 7.08 -1.42 -20.93
N CYS A 197 8.13 -1.61 -20.12
CA CYS A 197 9.39 -2.19 -20.58
C CYS A 197 9.23 -3.63 -21.08
N SER A 198 8.41 -4.44 -20.40
CA SER A 198 8.19 -5.83 -20.77
C SER A 198 7.54 -5.95 -22.14
N VAL A 199 6.49 -5.16 -22.41
CA VAL A 199 5.80 -5.14 -23.70
C VAL A 199 6.73 -4.64 -24.80
N ALA A 200 7.47 -3.55 -24.55
CA ALA A 200 8.42 -3.02 -25.51
C ALA A 200 9.51 -4.05 -25.88
N GLY A 201 10.04 -4.78 -24.88
CA GLY A 201 10.98 -5.86 -25.10
C GLY A 201 10.39 -7.02 -25.91
N SER A 202 9.14 -7.42 -25.67
CA SER A 202 8.48 -8.47 -26.46
C SER A 202 8.30 -8.09 -27.94
N HIS A 203 8.22 -6.81 -28.25
CA HIS A 203 8.11 -6.30 -29.62
C HIS A 203 9.45 -5.81 -30.20
N ASN A 204 10.57 -5.98 -29.48
CA ASN A 204 11.89 -5.45 -29.85
C ASN A 204 11.88 -3.94 -30.19
N VAL A 205 11.04 -3.16 -29.49
CA VAL A 205 10.96 -1.70 -29.64
C VAL A 205 11.50 -0.99 -28.41
N THR A 206 11.96 0.24 -28.59
CA THR A 206 12.35 1.11 -27.47
C THR A 206 11.12 1.45 -26.62
N PRO A 207 11.17 1.28 -25.29
CA PRO A 207 10.07 1.69 -24.42
C PRO A 207 9.76 3.17 -24.57
N LYS A 208 8.47 3.53 -24.59
CA LYS A 208 8.05 4.94 -24.49
C LYS A 208 8.55 5.53 -23.18
N GLU A 209 8.80 6.83 -23.15
CA GLU A 209 9.16 7.55 -21.93
C GLU A 209 8.07 7.36 -20.85
N HIS A 210 8.49 6.96 -19.66
CA HIS A 210 7.61 6.73 -18.52
C HIS A 210 8.39 6.70 -17.21
N ALA A 211 7.69 6.95 -16.10
CA ALA A 211 8.20 6.68 -14.75
C ALA A 211 8.38 5.16 -14.56
N CYS A 212 9.58 4.67 -14.85
CA CYS A 212 9.90 3.25 -14.79
C CYS A 212 10.18 2.82 -13.34
N THR A 213 9.41 1.85 -12.85
CA THR A 213 9.61 1.28 -11.51
C THR A 213 10.65 0.16 -11.48
N LYS A 214 11.18 -0.27 -12.64
CA LYS A 214 12.18 -1.34 -12.74
C LYS A 214 13.56 -0.83 -12.32
N ASN A 215 13.97 -1.16 -11.11
CA ASN A 215 15.24 -0.76 -10.50
C ASN A 215 16.10 -1.97 -10.05
N TRP A 216 15.72 -3.19 -10.43
CA TRP A 216 16.42 -4.42 -10.05
C TRP A 216 16.68 -5.34 -11.24
N LYS A 217 17.87 -5.93 -11.29
CA LYS A 217 18.28 -6.91 -12.33
C LYS A 217 18.70 -8.27 -11.77
N GLY A 218 18.87 -8.38 -10.45
CA GLY A 218 19.31 -9.62 -9.80
C GLY A 218 18.16 -10.60 -9.52
N SER A 219 18.47 -11.66 -8.76
CA SER A 219 17.47 -12.62 -8.29
C SER A 219 16.53 -12.00 -7.23
N ALA A 220 15.35 -12.58 -7.01
CA ALA A 220 14.44 -12.10 -5.98
C ALA A 220 15.03 -12.21 -4.57
N LYS A 221 15.83 -13.26 -4.30
CA LYS A 221 16.55 -13.43 -3.03
C LYS A 221 17.51 -12.29 -2.72
N ALA A 222 18.14 -11.75 -3.76
CA ALA A 222 19.13 -10.69 -3.58
C ALA A 222 18.51 -9.29 -3.46
N MET A 223 17.17 -9.14 -3.55
CA MET A 223 16.48 -7.87 -3.32
C MET A 223 16.59 -7.41 -1.87
N GLU A 224 16.32 -8.30 -0.91
CA GLU A 224 16.40 -8.00 0.52
C GLU A 224 17.79 -7.48 0.93
N PRO A 225 18.91 -8.18 0.64
CA PRO A 225 20.22 -7.69 1.04
C PRO A 225 20.64 -6.43 0.31
N ALA A 226 20.14 -6.19 -0.91
CA ALA A 226 20.37 -4.93 -1.61
C ALA A 226 19.59 -3.77 -0.96
N LEU A 227 18.33 -4.00 -0.59
CA LEU A 227 17.51 -3.01 0.13
C LEU A 227 18.13 -2.67 1.48
N ALA A 228 18.61 -3.66 2.23
CA ALA A 228 19.31 -3.42 3.49
C ALA A 228 20.54 -2.52 3.30
N CYS A 229 21.35 -2.78 2.27
CA CYS A 229 22.53 -1.95 1.99
C CYS A 229 22.13 -0.51 1.64
N GLU A 230 21.16 -0.33 0.73
CA GLU A 230 20.70 1.01 0.32
C GLU A 230 20.13 1.80 1.50
N MET A 231 19.27 1.18 2.31
CA MET A 231 18.63 1.86 3.44
C MET A 231 19.64 2.24 4.54
N ILE A 232 20.65 1.40 4.81
CA ILE A 232 21.71 1.73 5.78
C ILE A 232 22.64 2.81 5.21
N GLN A 233 22.98 2.75 3.91
CA GLN A 233 23.75 3.80 3.24
C GLN A 233 23.01 5.15 3.28
N ASP A 234 21.69 5.16 3.08
CA ASP A 234 20.88 6.36 3.17
C ASP A 234 20.92 6.97 4.59
N VAL A 235 20.87 6.14 5.63
CA VAL A 235 21.01 6.58 7.04
C VAL A 235 22.40 7.17 7.31
N ILE A 236 23.46 6.52 6.82
CA ILE A 236 24.84 6.99 6.95
C ILE A 236 25.04 8.31 6.20
N SER A 237 24.45 8.44 5.01
CA SER A 237 24.54 9.67 4.21
C SER A 237 23.88 10.88 4.89
N GLN A 238 22.89 10.63 5.76
CA GLN A 238 22.24 11.64 6.60
C GLN A 238 23.05 11.97 7.87
N GLY A 239 24.22 11.37 8.06
CA GLY A 239 25.13 11.66 9.17
C GLY A 239 24.92 10.80 10.42
N HIS A 240 24.10 9.75 10.35
CA HIS A 240 23.85 8.87 11.50
C HIS A 240 24.57 7.52 11.36
N LYS A 241 25.08 6.99 12.47
CA LYS A 241 25.76 5.70 12.52
C LYS A 241 24.81 4.61 13.00
N VAL A 242 24.74 3.50 12.27
CA VAL A 242 24.04 2.28 12.69
C VAL A 242 25.03 1.34 13.37
N SER A 243 24.82 1.02 14.64
CA SER A 243 25.67 0.08 15.40
C SER A 243 25.10 -1.33 15.40
N THR A 244 23.79 -1.46 15.60
CA THR A 244 23.12 -2.76 15.74
C THR A 244 22.00 -2.90 14.71
N LEU A 245 22.03 -4.01 13.98
CA LEU A 245 21.00 -4.40 13.03
C LEU A 245 20.24 -5.61 13.57
N ILE A 246 18.96 -5.40 13.87
CA ILE A 246 18.04 -6.43 14.35
C ILE A 246 17.35 -7.07 13.16
N MET A 247 17.54 -8.37 12.96
CA MET A 247 16.97 -9.07 11.80
C MET A 247 16.85 -10.57 12.06
N ASP A 248 16.13 -11.26 11.17
CA ASP A 248 16.05 -12.72 11.17
C ASP A 248 17.46 -13.33 11.08
N SER A 249 17.58 -14.60 11.47
CA SER A 249 18.77 -15.42 11.48
C SER A 249 19.40 -15.64 10.09
N ASP A 250 18.89 -15.05 9.01
CA ASP A 250 19.57 -15.07 7.71
C ASP A 250 20.95 -14.37 7.81
N SER A 251 21.97 -15.09 7.38
CA SER A 251 23.36 -14.64 7.40
C SER A 251 23.73 -13.87 6.13
N THR A 252 22.96 -14.04 5.04
CA THR A 252 23.28 -13.46 3.73
C THR A 252 23.11 -11.95 3.71
N THR A 253 22.05 -11.43 4.32
CA THR A 253 21.78 -9.99 4.46
C THR A 253 22.88 -9.30 5.26
N LEU A 254 23.19 -9.79 6.47
CA LEU A 254 24.26 -9.22 7.28
C LEU A 254 25.62 -9.26 6.57
N SER A 255 25.97 -10.40 5.96
CA SER A 255 27.28 -10.56 5.30
C SER A 255 27.46 -9.54 4.18
N ARG A 256 26.39 -9.27 3.41
CA ARG A 256 26.43 -8.26 2.35
C ARG A 256 26.54 -6.84 2.90
N VAL A 257 25.80 -6.52 3.96
CA VAL A 257 25.87 -5.21 4.63
C VAL A 257 27.27 -4.95 5.16
N LYS A 258 27.88 -5.94 5.84
CA LYS A 258 29.26 -5.82 6.35
C LYS A 258 30.29 -5.62 5.25
N ALA A 259 30.12 -6.29 4.12
CA ALA A 259 31.03 -6.19 2.99
C ALA A 259 30.86 -4.88 2.20
N SER A 260 29.64 -4.33 2.12
CA SER A 260 29.30 -3.23 1.20
C SER A 260 29.11 -1.88 1.89
N VAL A 261 28.89 -1.86 3.21
CA VAL A 261 28.51 -0.65 3.95
C VAL A 261 29.46 -0.42 5.12
N ASP A 262 29.37 -1.24 6.17
CA ASP A 262 30.20 -1.09 7.37
C ASP A 262 30.41 -2.44 8.06
N SER A 263 31.68 -2.82 8.21
CA SER A 263 32.09 -4.08 8.84
C SER A 263 31.83 -4.13 10.35
N THR A 264 31.65 -2.98 11.00
CA THR A 264 31.46 -2.84 12.45
C THR A 264 30.04 -3.12 12.91
N ILE A 265 29.06 -3.16 11.99
CA ILE A 265 27.65 -3.40 12.31
C ILE A 265 27.48 -4.76 12.99
N CYS A 266 26.92 -4.74 14.20
CA CYS A 266 26.58 -5.94 14.95
C CYS A 266 25.20 -6.44 14.56
N LYS A 267 25.03 -7.77 14.48
CA LYS A 267 23.71 -8.39 14.33
C LYS A 267 23.16 -8.74 15.69
N ARG A 268 21.89 -8.40 15.91
CA ARG A 268 21.06 -8.94 16.98
C ARG A 268 19.92 -9.74 16.33
N SER A 269 19.71 -10.97 16.75
CA SER A 269 18.54 -11.73 16.26
C SER A 269 17.29 -11.20 16.96
N ASP A 270 16.18 -11.11 16.24
CA ASP A 270 14.92 -10.71 16.86
C ASP A 270 14.38 -11.80 17.80
N SER A 271 13.65 -11.36 18.83
CA SER A 271 13.13 -12.24 19.87
C SER A 271 12.21 -13.34 19.34
N ASN A 272 11.49 -13.10 18.24
CA ASN A 272 10.60 -14.10 17.65
C ASN A 272 11.40 -15.24 17.00
N HIS A 273 12.47 -14.93 16.29
CA HIS A 273 13.34 -15.95 15.70
C HIS A 273 14.19 -16.66 16.74
N ILE A 274 14.67 -15.96 17.78
CA ILE A 274 15.31 -16.63 18.93
C ILE A 274 14.35 -17.62 19.58
N LYS A 275 13.10 -17.20 19.82
CA LYS A 275 12.04 -18.06 20.36
C LYS A 275 11.80 -19.30 19.49
N LYS A 276 11.60 -19.12 18.17
CA LYS A 276 11.38 -20.23 17.23
C LYS A 276 12.57 -21.19 17.23
N SER A 277 13.79 -20.66 17.20
CA SER A 277 15.02 -21.45 17.21
C SER A 277 15.14 -22.27 18.50
N PHE A 278 14.90 -21.63 19.66
CA PHE A 278 14.89 -22.30 20.96
C PHE A 278 13.83 -23.40 21.03
N ILE A 279 12.60 -23.14 20.59
CA ILE A 279 11.53 -24.13 20.56
C ILE A 279 11.92 -25.30 19.64
N SER A 280 12.44 -25.04 18.44
CA SER A 280 12.90 -26.08 17.52
C SER A 280 13.98 -26.97 18.15
N ALA A 281 14.94 -26.37 18.85
CA ALA A 281 15.97 -27.10 19.58
C ALA A 281 15.38 -27.96 20.72
N LEU A 282 14.39 -27.43 21.47
CA LEU A 282 13.67 -28.21 22.48
C LEU A 282 12.94 -29.41 21.86
N PHE A 283 12.31 -29.24 20.70
CA PHE A 283 11.65 -30.32 19.98
C PHE A 283 12.65 -31.41 19.54
N GLN A 284 13.81 -31.03 19.01
CA GLN A 284 14.86 -32.00 18.67
C GLN A 284 15.32 -32.78 19.90
N ARG A 285 15.46 -32.13 21.05
CA ARG A 285 15.85 -32.77 22.31
C ARG A 285 14.78 -33.66 22.95
N CYS A 286 13.52 -33.59 22.52
CA CYS A 286 12.47 -34.53 22.94
C CYS A 286 12.76 -35.99 22.54
N THR A 287 13.66 -36.20 21.58
CA THR A 287 14.12 -37.53 21.17
C THR A 287 14.97 -38.19 22.27
N ILE A 288 15.75 -37.39 23.00
CA ILE A 288 16.65 -37.83 24.07
C ILE A 288 15.93 -37.76 25.42
N HIS A 289 15.22 -36.67 25.70
CA HIS A 289 14.53 -36.44 26.97
C HIS A 289 13.02 -36.59 26.83
N LYS A 290 12.48 -37.73 27.27
CA LYS A 290 11.03 -38.04 27.19
C LYS A 290 10.16 -37.04 27.95
N GLN A 291 10.68 -36.40 29.01
CA GLN A 291 9.95 -35.40 29.81
C GLN A 291 9.55 -34.18 28.96
N LEU A 292 10.39 -33.80 27.98
CA LEU A 292 10.13 -32.66 27.08
C LEU A 292 9.00 -32.94 26.08
N LYS A 293 8.53 -34.18 25.93
CA LYS A 293 7.32 -34.51 25.16
C LYS A 293 6.07 -33.90 25.78
N ASN A 294 6.07 -33.64 27.09
CA ASN A 294 4.97 -32.97 27.76
C ASN A 294 4.88 -31.50 27.29
N HIS A 295 3.79 -31.18 26.58
CA HIS A 295 3.51 -29.84 26.08
C HIS A 295 3.44 -28.77 27.18
N LYS A 296 2.90 -29.10 28.36
CA LYS A 296 2.81 -28.14 29.48
C LYS A 296 4.20 -27.73 29.99
N LEU A 297 5.11 -28.70 30.14
CA LEU A 297 6.49 -28.44 30.56
C LEU A 297 7.23 -27.58 29.53
N ARG A 298 7.09 -27.92 28.24
CA ARG A 298 7.75 -27.18 27.15
C ARG A 298 7.29 -25.72 27.10
N ASN A 299 5.99 -25.48 27.22
CA ASN A 299 5.45 -24.12 27.23
C ASN A 299 5.87 -23.33 28.48
N HIS A 300 6.04 -24.00 29.62
CA HIS A 300 6.57 -23.36 30.81
C HIS A 300 8.03 -22.94 30.62
N VAL A 301 8.88 -23.84 30.12
CA VAL A 301 10.29 -23.54 29.80
C VAL A 301 10.41 -22.42 28.76
N GLU A 302 9.58 -22.45 27.71
CA GLU A 302 9.48 -21.37 26.72
C GLU A 302 9.15 -20.02 27.39
N ARG A 303 8.15 -19.97 28.27
CA ARG A 303 7.80 -18.72 28.98
C ARG A 303 8.94 -18.23 29.87
N CYS A 304 9.59 -19.11 30.63
CA CYS A 304 10.73 -18.73 31.48
C CYS A 304 11.87 -18.17 30.63
N PHE A 305 12.19 -18.82 29.51
CA PHE A 305 13.23 -18.33 28.59
C PHE A 305 12.87 -16.97 27.99
N MET A 306 11.63 -16.78 27.53
CA MET A 306 11.19 -15.47 27.03
C MET A 306 11.20 -14.41 28.12
N PHE A 307 10.85 -14.74 29.36
CA PHE A 307 10.93 -13.80 30.47
C PHE A 307 12.37 -13.31 30.68
N CYS A 308 13.34 -14.22 30.66
CA CYS A 308 14.77 -13.85 30.72
C CYS A 308 15.21 -12.96 29.55
N LEU A 309 14.68 -13.17 28.34
CA LEU A 309 15.00 -12.35 27.18
C LEU A 309 14.43 -10.94 27.24
N HIS A 310 13.26 -10.73 27.87
CA HIS A 310 12.66 -9.39 27.99
C HIS A 310 13.23 -8.58 29.17
N GLN A 311 13.92 -9.25 30.11
CA GLN A 311 14.54 -8.59 31.26
C GLN A 311 15.95 -8.05 30.98
N ASN A 312 16.57 -8.45 29.86
CA ASN A 312 17.88 -7.97 29.40
C ASN A 312 17.71 -7.02 28.21
#